data_AF-A0A8T3W8F5-F1
#
_entry.id   AF-A0A8T3W8F5-F1
#
_cell.length_a   1.000
_cell.length_b   1.000
_cell.length_c   1.000
_cell.angle_alpha   90.00
_cell.angle_beta   90.00
_cell.angle_gamma   90.00
#
_symmetry.space_group_name_H-M   'P 1'
#
loop_
_entity.id
_entity.type
_entity.pdbx_description
1 polymer ?
#
loop_
_entity_poly.entity_id
_entity_poly.type
_entity_poly.pdbx_seq_one_letter_code
_entity_poly.pdbx_strand_id
1 'polypeptide(L)'
;MDTKELQKIEKEFDEQNWDHKDLPVSEQIRHITLHMGKLLGKLSTYSERMEHNINFSDEQIRNEVTPDLLMHALRLSNLLGEDLEELYKNRLVNVKETLDKEYKK
;
A
#
# COMPACT_ATOMS: atom_id res chain seq x y z
N MET A 1 -13.33 6.00 -11.36
CA MET A 1 -12.44 6.80 -10.52
C MET A 1 -11.03 6.36 -10.83
N ASP A 2 -10.14 7.27 -11.18
CA ASP A 2 -8.73 6.96 -11.40
C ASP A 2 -7.90 7.09 -10.10
N THR A 3 -6.62 6.70 -10.16
CA THR A 3 -5.74 6.74 -8.98
C THR A 3 -5.48 8.17 -8.50
N LYS A 4 -5.49 9.16 -9.41
CA LYS A 4 -5.32 10.57 -9.06
C LYS A 4 -6.49 11.12 -8.26
N GLU A 5 -7.71 10.78 -8.67
CA GLU A 5 -8.92 11.11 -7.94
C GLU A 5 -8.90 10.49 -6.54
N LEU A 6 -8.52 9.22 -6.41
CA LEU A 6 -8.36 8.56 -5.11
C LEU A 6 -7.28 9.24 -4.25
N GLN A 7 -6.15 9.58 -4.85
CA GLN A 7 -5.06 10.26 -4.15
C GLN A 7 -5.49 11.64 -3.62
N LYS A 8 -6.29 12.37 -4.40
CA LYS A 8 -6.88 13.65 -3.98
C LYS A 8 -7.88 13.45 -2.83
N ILE A 9 -8.76 12.46 -2.93
CA ILE A 9 -9.73 12.14 -1.86
C ILE A 9 -9.01 11.79 -0.56
N GLU A 10 -7.98 10.94 -0.62
CA GLU A 10 -7.17 10.59 0.56
C GLU A 10 -6.51 11.82 1.17
N LYS A 11 -5.97 12.73 0.34
CA LYS A 11 -5.36 13.97 0.82
C LYS A 11 -6.36 14.85 1.56
N GLU A 12 -7.54 15.07 0.98
CA GLU A 12 -8.60 15.88 1.58
C GLU A 12 -9.10 15.25 2.90
N PHE A 13 -9.20 13.92 2.94
CA PHE A 13 -9.55 13.18 4.14
C PHE A 13 -8.48 13.34 5.24
N ASP A 14 -7.20 13.18 4.89
CA ASP A 14 -6.09 13.29 5.83
C ASP A 14 -5.92 14.71 6.39
N GLU A 15 -6.10 15.74 5.55
CA GLU A 15 -6.05 17.14 5.98
C GLU A 15 -7.08 17.46 7.08
N GLN A 16 -8.21 16.76 7.08
CA GLN A 16 -9.30 16.96 8.04
C GLN A 16 -9.20 16.02 9.25
N ASN A 17 -8.80 14.76 9.03
CA ASN A 17 -8.99 13.68 10.01
C ASN A 17 -7.70 13.05 10.51
N TRP A 18 -6.55 13.33 9.89
CA TRP A 18 -5.31 12.69 10.29
C TRP A 18 -4.58 13.50 11.37
N ASP A 19 -4.60 12.98 12.60
CA ASP A 19 -3.99 13.61 13.79
C ASP A 19 -2.46 13.84 13.66
N HIS A 20 -1.81 13.22 12.69
CA HIS A 20 -0.36 13.25 12.53
C HIS A 20 0.11 14.21 11.42
N LYS A 21 -0.81 14.96 10.78
CA LYS A 21 -0.51 15.85 9.65
C LYS A 21 0.52 16.94 9.97
N ASP A 22 0.58 17.38 11.22
CA ASP A 22 1.49 18.44 11.68
C ASP A 22 2.84 17.90 12.19
N LEU A 23 3.04 16.57 12.19
CA LEU A 23 4.30 15.96 12.59
C LEU A 23 5.38 16.11 11.49
N PRO A 24 6.67 16.03 11.83
CA PRO A 24 7.72 15.92 10.82
C PRO A 24 7.48 14.75 9.86
N VAL A 25 7.85 14.91 8.59
CA VAL A 25 7.69 13.89 7.53
C VAL A 25 8.26 12.52 7.96
N SER A 26 9.39 12.49 8.67
CA SER A 26 9.97 11.25 9.19
C SER A 26 9.07 10.52 10.18
N GLU A 27 8.36 11.25 11.05
CA GLU A 27 7.41 10.68 12.00
C GLU A 27 6.13 10.20 11.31
N GLN A 28 5.69 10.91 10.28
CA GLN A 28 4.58 10.50 9.43
C GLN A 28 4.89 9.18 8.71
N ILE A 29 6.10 9.06 8.12
CA ILE A 29 6.59 7.81 7.51
C ILE A 29 6.70 6.69 8.55
N ARG A 30 7.21 6.98 9.75
CA ARG A 30 7.27 6.01 10.84
C ARG A 30 5.87 5.51 11.20
N HIS A 31 4.89 6.40 11.28
CA HIS A 31 3.50 6.04 11.58
C HIS A 31 2.89 5.12 10.50
N ILE A 32 3.07 5.46 9.22
CA ILE A 32 2.64 4.60 8.10
C ILE A 32 3.32 3.22 8.19
N THR A 33 4.62 3.19 8.49
CA THR A 33 5.39 1.95 8.66
C THR A 33 4.81 1.05 9.77
N LEU A 34 4.34 1.63 10.88
CA LEU A 34 3.69 0.86 11.94
C LEU A 34 2.38 0.19 11.47
N HIS A 35 1.59 0.85 10.63
CA HIS A 35 0.42 0.24 10.04
C HIS A 35 0.78 -0.87 9.04
N MET A 36 1.81 -0.67 8.22
CA MET A 36 2.33 -1.74 7.35
C MET A 36 2.70 -2.99 8.15
N GLY A 37 3.31 -2.82 9.33
CA GLY A 37 3.60 -3.94 10.24
C GLY A 37 2.35 -4.71 10.70
N LYS A 38 1.25 -4.01 10.98
CA LYS A 38 -0.04 -4.64 11.33
C LYS A 38 -0.62 -5.42 10.16
N LEU A 39 -0.57 -4.86 8.95
CA LEU A 39 -1.07 -5.51 7.74
C LEU A 39 -0.27 -6.77 7.42
N LEU A 40 1.06 -6.70 7.57
CA LEU A 40 1.92 -7.87 7.45
C LEU A 40 1.57 -8.95 8.48
N GLY A 41 1.29 -8.57 9.73
CA GLY A 41 0.84 -9.52 10.76
C GLY A 41 -0.42 -10.29 10.35
N LYS A 42 -1.43 -9.61 9.78
CA LYS A 42 -2.66 -10.25 9.27
C LYS A 42 -2.35 -11.25 8.15
N LEU A 43 -1.50 -10.88 7.21
CA LEU A 43 -1.05 -11.77 6.13
C LEU A 43 -0.28 -12.98 6.67
N SER A 44 0.65 -12.76 7.61
CA SER A 44 1.43 -13.84 8.23
C SER A 44 0.53 -14.86 8.93
N THR A 45 -0.49 -14.39 9.67
CA THR A 45 -1.48 -15.29 10.30
C THR A 45 -2.24 -16.08 9.25
N TYR A 46 -2.72 -15.45 8.18
CA TYR A 46 -3.40 -16.17 7.10
C TYR A 46 -2.49 -17.25 6.50
N SER A 47 -1.26 -16.90 6.13
CA SER A 47 -0.30 -17.82 5.54
C SER A 47 0.00 -19.02 6.45
N GLU A 48 0.29 -18.78 7.74
CA GLU A 48 0.53 -19.84 8.72
C GLU A 48 -0.65 -20.83 8.80
N ARG A 49 -1.89 -20.31 8.86
CA ARG A 49 -3.09 -21.16 8.93
C ARG A 49 -3.25 -22.02 7.68
N MET A 50 -3.04 -21.44 6.51
CA MET A 50 -3.13 -22.15 5.24
C MET A 50 -2.04 -23.22 5.10
N GLU A 51 -0.80 -22.94 5.52
CA GLU A 51 0.31 -23.91 5.54
C GLU A 51 0.00 -25.14 6.41
N HIS A 52 -0.74 -24.94 7.51
CA HIS A 52 -1.19 -26.02 8.38
C HIS A 52 -2.48 -26.72 7.90
N ASN A 53 -2.94 -26.46 6.68
CA ASN A 53 -4.20 -26.97 6.12
C ASN A 53 -5.43 -26.63 6.99
N ILE A 54 -5.37 -25.54 7.76
CA ILE A 54 -6.50 -25.04 8.54
C ILE A 54 -7.33 -24.18 7.60
N ASN A 55 -8.62 -24.53 7.42
CA ASN A 55 -9.53 -23.70 6.66
C ASN A 55 -9.71 -22.35 7.36
N PHE A 56 -9.13 -21.30 6.78
CA PHE A 56 -9.12 -19.96 7.34
C PHE A 56 -9.59 -18.96 6.29
N SER A 57 -10.49 -18.07 6.68
CA SER A 57 -11.11 -17.10 5.76
C SER A 57 -10.10 -16.05 5.32
N ASP A 58 -10.11 -15.69 4.04
CA ASP A 58 -9.39 -14.56 3.46
C ASP A 58 -10.20 -13.24 3.51
N GLU A 59 -11.31 -13.22 4.24
CA GLU A 59 -12.15 -12.03 4.43
C GLU A 59 -11.37 -10.84 4.99
N GLN A 60 -10.51 -11.06 5.99
CA GLN A 60 -9.66 -9.99 6.54
C GLN A 60 -8.67 -9.44 5.50
N ILE A 61 -8.21 -10.28 4.56
CA ILE A 61 -7.33 -9.81 3.49
C ILE A 61 -8.12 -8.89 2.56
N ARG A 62 -9.29 -9.33 2.10
CA ARG A 62 -10.11 -8.58 1.16
C ARG A 62 -10.66 -7.28 1.73
N ASN A 63 -11.15 -7.32 2.98
CA ASN A 63 -11.91 -6.23 3.57
C ASN A 63 -11.05 -5.25 4.36
N GLU A 64 -9.86 -5.67 4.81
CA GLU A 64 -8.97 -4.83 5.62
C GLU A 64 -7.62 -4.66 4.93
N VAL A 65 -6.89 -5.75 4.66
CA VAL A 65 -5.49 -5.64 4.20
C VAL A 65 -5.37 -4.96 2.84
N THR A 66 -6.11 -5.44 1.84
CA THR A 66 -6.04 -4.89 0.48
C THR A 66 -6.40 -3.40 0.41
N PRO A 67 -7.54 -2.94 0.98
CA PRO A 67 -7.85 -1.52 0.96
C PRO A 67 -6.87 -0.67 1.79
N ASP A 68 -6.44 -1.15 2.98
CA ASP A 68 -5.50 -0.40 3.82
C ASP A 68 -4.12 -0.23 3.16
N LEU A 69 -3.66 -1.23 2.39
CA LEU A 69 -2.44 -1.13 1.60
C LEU A 69 -2.53 0.01 0.58
N LEU A 70 -3.66 0.13 -0.11
CA LEU A 70 -3.88 1.22 -1.07
C LEU A 70 -3.94 2.57 -0.35
N MET A 71 -4.73 2.68 0.72
CA MET A 71 -4.84 3.88 1.55
C MET A 71 -3.45 4.41 1.95
N HIS A 72 -2.60 3.55 2.50
CA HIS A 72 -1.27 3.95 2.93
C HIS A 72 -0.30 4.24 1.78
N ALA A 73 -0.45 3.60 0.62
CA ALA A 73 0.31 3.96 -0.58
C ALA A 73 -0.06 5.35 -1.11
N LEU A 74 -1.36 5.69 -1.10
CA LEU A 74 -1.85 7.02 -1.46
C LEU A 74 -1.33 8.08 -0.49
N ARG A 75 -1.43 7.82 0.83
CA ARG A 75 -0.91 8.71 1.86
C ARG A 75 0.59 8.96 1.72
N LEU A 76 1.38 7.91 1.47
CA LEU A 76 2.82 8.04 1.25
C LEU A 76 3.13 8.85 -0.01
N SER A 77 2.39 8.64 -1.10
CA SER A 77 2.57 9.39 -2.35
C SER A 77 2.24 10.87 -2.15
N ASN A 78 1.14 11.17 -1.45
CA ASN A 78 0.78 12.53 -1.06
C ASN A 78 1.84 13.20 -0.19
N LEU A 79 2.37 12.49 0.79
CA LEU A 79 3.41 12.98 1.69
C LEU A 79 4.72 13.32 0.94
N LEU A 80 5.06 12.54 -0.07
CA LEU A 80 6.27 12.72 -0.87
C LEU A 80 6.07 13.66 -2.07
N GLY A 81 4.83 14.09 -2.35
CA GLY A 81 4.50 14.93 -3.49
C GLY A 81 4.58 14.19 -4.84
N GLU A 82 4.40 12.88 -4.82
CA GLU A 82 4.53 12.00 -5.99
C GLU A 82 3.18 11.56 -6.53
N ASP A 83 3.13 11.28 -7.83
CA ASP A 83 1.97 10.71 -8.52
C ASP A 83 2.04 9.18 -8.46
N LEU A 84 1.16 8.56 -7.65
CA LEU A 84 1.20 7.10 -7.46
C LEU A 84 0.96 6.34 -8.78
N GLU A 85 0.13 6.87 -9.66
CA GLU A 85 -0.18 6.23 -10.94
C GLU A 85 1.06 6.17 -11.84
N GLU A 86 1.78 7.29 -11.95
CA GLU A 86 3.01 7.37 -12.74
C GLU A 86 4.14 6.54 -12.12
N LEU A 87 4.29 6.54 -10.79
CA LEU A 87 5.24 5.65 -10.09
C LEU A 87 4.97 4.18 -10.41
N TYR A 88 3.70 3.76 -10.37
CA TYR A 88 3.32 2.39 -10.65
C TYR A 88 3.51 2.00 -12.13
N LYS A 89 3.13 2.88 -13.07
CA LYS A 89 3.39 2.69 -14.51
C LYS A 89 4.89 2.51 -14.78
N ASN A 90 5.73 3.38 -14.23
CA ASN A 90 7.18 3.29 -14.38
C ASN A 90 7.72 1.97 -13.82
N ARG A 91 7.21 1.51 -12.67
CA ARG A 91 7.57 0.22 -12.09
C ARG A 91 7.21 -0.94 -13.02
N LEU A 92 6.01 -0.93 -13.61
CA LEU A 92 5.56 -1.99 -14.53
C LEU A 92 6.39 -2.06 -15.80
N VAL A 93 6.73 -0.91 -16.40
CA VAL A 93 7.62 -0.84 -17.57
C VAL A 93 8.98 -1.47 -17.25
N ASN A 94 9.59 -1.06 -16.14
CA ASN A 94 10.89 -1.58 -15.70
C ASN A 94 10.85 -3.10 -15.45
N VAL A 95 9.80 -3.59 -14.77
CA VAL A 95 9.64 -5.03 -14.52
C VAL A 95 9.50 -5.79 -15.83
N LYS A 96 8.68 -5.29 -16.76
CA LYS A 96 8.50 -5.93 -18.08
C LYS A 96 9.81 -6.00 -18.86
N GLU A 97 10.58 -4.90 -18.89
CA GLU A 97 11.87 -4.88 -19.58
C GLU A 97 12.89 -5.86 -18.98
N THR A 98 12.91 -6.01 -17.65
CA THR A 98 13.77 -7.00 -16.99
C THR A 98 13.37 -8.42 -17.38
N LEU A 99 12.08 -8.75 -17.31
CA LEU A 99 11.58 -10.07 -17.69
C LEU A 99 11.86 -10.37 -19.17
N ASP A 100 11.62 -9.42 -20.07
CA ASP A 100 11.90 -9.59 -21.51
C ASP A 100 13.39 -9.88 -21.79
N LYS A 101 14.32 -9.36 -20.97
CA LYS A 101 15.76 -9.65 -21.09
C LYS A 101 16.14 -11.02 -20.54
N GLU A 102 15.46 -11.48 -19.48
CA GLU A 102 15.73 -12.76 -18.83
C GLU A 102 15.15 -13.95 -19.61
N TYR A 103 13.96 -13.80 -20.20
CA TYR A 103 13.24 -14.87 -20.90
C TYR A 103 13.43 -14.90 -22.43
N LYS A 104 14.14 -13.92 -23.01
CA LYS A 104 14.58 -13.95 -24.43
C LYS A 104 16.02 -14.48 -24.62
N LYS A 105 16.56 -15.18 -23.62
CA LYS A 105 17.73 -16.05 -23.78
C LYS A 105 17.28 -17.45 -24.17
#